data_AF-A0A968MQM6-F1
#
_entry.id   AF-A0A968MQM6-F1
#
_cell.length_a   1.000
_cell.length_b   1.000
_cell.length_c   1.000
_cell.angle_alpha   90.00
_cell.angle_beta   90.00
_cell.angle_gamma   90.00
#
_symmetry.space_group_name_H-M   'P 1'
#
loop_
_entity.id
_entity.type
_entity.pdbx_description
1 polymer ?
#
loop_
_entity_poly.entity_id
_entity_poly.type
_entity_poly.pdbx_seq_one_letter_code
_entity_poly.pdbx_strand_id
1 'polypeptide(L)' 'MKSFRENKVFNFTARMSPGGGNDFWESGVVHPDWVLKDLIAIFHPHLLPNHTFVYYQKLN' A
#
# COMPACT_ATOMS: atom_id res chain seq x y z
N MET A 1 -18.78 3.39 -7.99
CA MET A 1 -17.65 4.29 -7.62
C MET A 1 -16.61 4.28 -8.73
N LYS A 2 -15.96 5.42 -9.02
CA LYS A 2 -14.96 5.55 -10.10
C LYS A 2 -13.75 4.63 -9.88
N SER A 3 -13.20 4.61 -8.66
CA SER A 3 -12.05 3.77 -8.26
C SER A 3 -12.28 2.28 -8.45
N PHE A 4 -13.47 1.78 -8.12
CA PHE A 4 -13.83 0.37 -8.34
C PHE A 4 -13.90 0.00 -9.82
N ARG A 5 -14.55 0.83 -10.65
CA ARG A 5 -14.64 0.61 -12.10
C ARG A 5 -13.28 0.67 -12.81
N GLU A 6 -12.37 1.49 -12.29
CA GLU A 6 -11.01 1.64 -12.82
C GLU A 6 -10.00 0.66 -12.23
N ASN A 7 -10.44 -0.24 -11.34
CA ASN A 7 -9.58 -1.19 -10.64
C ASN A 7 -8.39 -0.47 -9.95
N LYS A 8 -8.71 0.56 -9.15
CA LYS A 8 -7.78 1.40 -8.37
C LYS A 8 -8.18 1.39 -6.90
N VAL A 9 -8.42 0.21 -6.36
CA VAL A 9 -8.72 0.02 -4.93
C VAL A 9 -7.50 -0.63 -4.29
N PHE A 10 -7.03 -0.04 -3.20
CA PHE A 10 -5.83 -0.51 -2.49
C PHE A 10 -6.12 -0.63 -1.00
N ASN A 11 -5.49 -1.58 -0.34
CA ASN A 11 -5.62 -1.81 1.09
C ASN A 11 -4.24 -2.03 1.72
N PHE A 12 -4.03 -1.53 2.94
CA PHE A 12 -2.76 -1.62 3.67
C PHE A 12 -2.56 -2.99 4.36
N THR A 13 -3.12 -4.07 3.82
CA THR A 13 -3.06 -5.43 4.38
C THR A 13 -2.03 -6.33 3.69
N ALA A 14 -1.07 -5.75 2.96
CA ALA A 14 -0.06 -6.54 2.25
C ALA A 14 0.83 -7.37 3.20
N ARG A 15 0.98 -6.92 4.46
CA ARG A 15 1.79 -7.59 5.49
C ARG A 15 0.96 -7.86 6.73
N MET A 16 0.24 -8.98 6.69
CA MET A 16 -0.51 -9.51 7.82
C MET A 16 0.16 -10.74 8.42
N SER A 17 0.17 -10.83 9.74
CA SER A 17 0.60 -12.04 10.45
C SER A 17 -0.53 -13.07 10.49
N PRO A 18 -0.23 -14.37 10.70
CA PRO A 18 -1.26 -15.41 10.85
C PRO A 18 -2.26 -15.15 11.98
N GLY A 19 -1.86 -14.38 13.00
CA GLY A 19 -2.72 -13.98 14.12
C GLY A 19 -3.57 -12.74 13.87
N GLY A 20 -3.53 -12.16 12.66
CA GLY A 20 -4.30 -10.97 12.30
C GLY A 20 -3.62 -9.63 12.62
N GLY A 21 -2.35 -9.66 13.08
CA GLY A 21 -1.54 -8.45 13.23
C GLY A 21 -1.29 -7.81 11.86
N ASN A 22 -1.29 -6.48 11.81
CA ASN A 22 -1.06 -5.73 10.59
C ASN A 22 0.15 -4.82 10.77
N ASP A 23 1.19 -5.08 9.99
CA ASP A 23 2.47 -4.38 10.10
C ASP A 23 2.35 -2.87 9.80
N PHE A 24 1.34 -2.43 9.03
CA PHE A 24 1.06 -1.00 8.86
C PHE A 24 0.80 -0.30 10.20
N TRP A 25 0.04 -0.94 11.09
CA TRP A 25 -0.26 -0.37 12.41
C TRP A 25 0.91 -0.50 13.39
N GLU A 26 1.75 -1.52 13.20
CA GLU A 26 2.88 -1.81 14.09
C GLU A 26 4.11 -0.95 13.75
N SER A 27 4.45 -0.80 12.47
CA SER A 27 5.69 -0.14 12.02
C SER A 27 5.47 1.08 11.12
N GLY A 28 4.26 1.31 10.58
CA GLY A 28 4.01 2.41 9.64
C GLY A 28 4.25 3.80 10.20
N VAL A 29 4.04 4.00 11.51
CA VAL A 29 4.35 5.27 12.21
C VAL A 29 5.86 5.51 12.36
N VAL A 30 6.65 4.43 12.47
CA VAL A 30 8.11 4.49 12.57
C VAL A 30 8.74 4.67 11.19
N HIS A 31 8.09 4.13 10.14
CA HIS A 31 8.51 4.22 8.75
C HIS A 31 7.50 4.99 7.87
N PRO A 32 7.26 6.28 8.14
CA PRO A 32 6.37 7.09 7.32
C PRO A 32 6.87 7.24 5.88
N ASP A 33 8.18 7.05 5.64
CA ASP A 33 8.75 7.07 4.29
C ASP A 33 8.32 5.86 3.44
N TRP A 34 8.14 4.69 4.05
CA TRP A 34 7.62 3.50 3.35
C TRP A 34 6.14 3.69 2.99
N VAL A 35 5.35 4.23 3.93
CA VAL A 35 3.94 4.59 3.67
C VAL A 35 3.86 5.60 2.52
N LEU A 36 4.69 6.64 2.54
CA LEU A 36 4.69 7.67 1.52
C LEU A 36 5.11 7.12 0.14
N LYS A 37 6.14 6.26 0.07
CA LYS A 37 6.59 5.64 -1.20
C LYS A 37 5.49 4.78 -1.82
N ASP A 38 4.77 3.99 -1.03
CA ASP A 38 3.61 3.22 -1.50
C ASP A 38 2.52 4.14 -2.09
N LEU A 39 2.19 5.24 -1.40
CA LEU A 39 1.20 6.19 -1.89
C LEU A 39 1.65 6.91 -3.17
N ILE A 40 2.93 7.29 -3.27
CA ILE A 40 3.51 7.86 -4.50
C ILE A 40 3.39 6.87 -5.65
N ALA A 41 3.72 5.59 -5.44
CA ALA A 41 3.60 4.58 -6.48
C ALA A 41 2.14 4.35 -6.92
N ILE A 42 1.18 4.46 -6.00
CA ILE A 42 -0.27 4.36 -6.31
C ILE A 42 -0.75 5.54 -7.16
N PHE A 43 -0.42 6.77 -6.76
CA PHE A 43 -0.96 7.98 -7.40
C PHE A 43 -0.13 8.45 -8.61
N HIS A 44 1.16 8.15 -8.61
CA HIS A 44 2.15 8.59 -9.59
C HIS A 44 3.12 7.45 -9.98
N PRO A 45 2.63 6.36 -10.58
CA PRO A 45 3.44 5.16 -10.85
C PRO A 45 4.65 5.42 -11.76
N HIS A 46 4.62 6.48 -12.57
CA HIS A 46 5.74 6.87 -13.43
C HIS A 46 6.94 7.43 -12.66
N LEU A 47 6.75 7.90 -11.42
CA LEU A 47 7.84 8.42 -10.58
C LEU A 47 8.64 7.29 -9.92
N LEU A 48 8.02 6.12 -9.70
CA LEU A 48 8.62 4.95 -9.08
C LEU A 48 8.26 3.67 -9.85
N PRO A 49 8.76 3.49 -11.09
CA PRO A 49 8.32 2.42 -11.99
C PRO A 49 8.60 0.99 -11.48
N ASN A 50 9.58 0.83 -10.58
CA ASN A 50 9.99 -0.44 -10.00
C ASN A 50 9.72 -0.51 -8.50
N HIS A 51 8.74 0.26 -8.01
CA HIS A 51 8.41 0.29 -6.59
C HIS A 51 7.94 -1.08 -6.09
N THR A 52 8.50 -1.52 -4.97
CA THR A 52 8.02 -2.71 -4.25
C THR A 52 7.15 -2.24 -3.10
N PHE A 53 5.87 -2.61 -3.16
CA PHE A 53 4.91 -2.25 -2.12
C PHE A 53 5.25 -2.90 -0.78
N VAL A 54 5.17 -2.11 0.30
CA VAL A 54 5.44 -2.57 1.66
C VAL A 54 4.13 -2.86 2.40
N TYR A 55 3.22 -1.90 2.44
CA TYR A 55 1.98 -1.99 3.20
C TYR A 55 0.77 -2.16 2.30
N TYR A 56 0.75 -1.53 1.13
CA TYR A 56 -0.42 -1.50 0.25
C TYR A 56 -0.43 -2.63 -0.78
N GLN A 57 -1.58 -3.25 -0.96
CA GLN A 57 -1.85 -4.18 -2.06
C GLN A 57 -3.11 -3.75 -2.82
N LYS A 58 -3.13 -4.03 -4.12
CA LYS A 58 -4.28 -3.78 -4.97
C LYS A 58 -5.36 -4.84 -4.71
N LEU A 59 -6.61 -4.41 -4.55
CA LEU A 59 -7.77 -5.30 -4.41
C LEU A 59 -8.36 -5.58 -5.80
N ASN A 60 -8.78 -6.83 -6.01
CA ASN A 60 -9.43 -7.29 -7.26
C ASN A 60 -10.91 -6.95 -7.29
#